data_AF-A0A836SV62-F1
#
_entry.id   AF-A0A836SV62-F1
#
_cell.length_a   1.000
_cell.length_b   1.000
_cell.length_c   1.000
_cell.angle_alpha   90.00
_cell.angle_beta   90.00
_cell.angle_gamma   90.00
#
_symmetry.space_group_name_H-M   'P 1'
#
loop_
_entity.id
_entity.type
_entity.pdbx_description
1 polymer ?
#
loop_
_entity_poly.entity_id
_entity_poly.type
_entity_poly.pdbx_seq_one_letter_code
_entity_poly.pdbx_strand_id
1 'polypeptide(L)'
;MRASPKSGDRGRGGAALVIIMIIIMVMAIAGASMMGMASQQVHSVQRLINRIKAEAIAEAGVAEAYAILRDDFSKRQDDDAFPGKEFAGGVYDACVSEFGDDMARIWCKGEYPVPGDDIVGFYVGMNVKDFSPGGEGNAPPTSPWAHSIFVNGRLTHNGAGILIGSVRCNNRIRCNGAFIWGTDSQDCDVYAYTRFRACGVAVVKGTVYSPDIKVCGVDSIREKVIGPIELVEFPVLDLTPYYQIAEEHGQVFSGQTYNGSHSWGEIPGGVRWFNGNLRVNGTLSYAGCIIATGYIKFNGAINQTQVGDLPAVISRDSYIKVNGASIFHGLIYAGGDITYNGAELLEGALLCGGNARFNGAYGQIAYSYSEPGGPEEGGGDSDAEVGVTAWYR
;
A
#
# COMPACT_ATOMS: atom_id res chain seq x y z
N MET A 1 58.87 -73.65 33.79
CA MET A 1 57.82 -74.49 33.18
C MET A 1 57.22 -75.41 34.24
N ARG A 2 55.97 -75.18 34.65
CA ARG A 2 55.11 -76.22 35.23
C ARG A 2 53.65 -75.86 34.98
N ALA A 3 52.94 -76.80 34.38
CA ALA A 3 51.65 -76.66 33.74
C ALA A 3 50.47 -76.66 34.73
N SER A 4 49.39 -76.00 34.31
CA SER A 4 48.06 -76.00 34.93
C SER A 4 47.21 -77.18 34.40
N PRO A 5 46.34 -77.81 35.23
CA PRO A 5 45.31 -78.73 34.74
C PRO A 5 43.90 -78.10 34.73
N LYS A 6 43.17 -78.39 33.66
CA LYS A 6 41.74 -78.09 33.43
C LYS A 6 40.82 -79.01 34.25
N SER A 7 39.72 -78.45 34.76
CA SER A 7 38.43 -79.12 35.01
C SER A 7 37.34 -78.11 34.58
N GLY A 8 36.16 -78.44 34.06
CA GLY A 8 35.42 -79.68 33.86
C GLY A 8 33.95 -79.25 33.75
N ASP A 9 33.45 -79.05 32.54
CA ASP A 9 32.22 -78.31 32.24
C ASP A 9 31.00 -79.26 32.18
N ARG A 10 30.21 -79.32 33.24
CA ARG A 10 28.92 -80.03 33.31
C ARG A 10 27.86 -79.12 33.91
N GLY A 11 27.19 -78.35 33.04
CA GLY A 11 26.06 -77.50 33.43
C GLY A 11 25.40 -76.70 32.31
N ARG A 12 25.84 -76.89 31.05
CA ARG A 12 25.49 -76.01 29.92
C ARG A 12 24.08 -76.21 29.32
N GLY A 13 23.34 -77.26 29.71
CA GLY A 13 22.03 -77.59 29.11
C GLY A 13 20.85 -76.76 29.64
N GLY A 14 20.76 -76.55 30.96
CA GLY A 14 19.66 -75.79 31.57
C GLY A 14 19.81 -74.28 31.41
N ALA A 15 21.04 -73.78 31.47
CA ALA A 15 21.34 -72.35 31.28
C ALA A 15 20.99 -71.87 29.87
N ALA A 16 21.18 -72.70 28.84
CA ALA A 16 20.86 -72.34 27.46
C ALA A 16 19.36 -72.08 27.25
N LEU A 17 18.49 -72.91 27.83
CA LEU A 17 17.04 -72.76 27.71
C LEU A 17 16.54 -71.51 28.44
N VAL A 18 17.08 -71.23 29.63
CA VAL A 18 16.77 -70.01 30.39
C VAL A 18 17.24 -68.76 29.63
N ILE A 19 18.43 -68.78 29.03
CA ILE A 19 18.94 -67.67 28.22
C ILE A 19 18.04 -67.43 27.00
N ILE A 20 17.60 -68.49 26.30
CA ILE A 20 16.69 -68.36 25.15
C ILE A 20 15.34 -67.78 25.58
N MET A 21 14.77 -68.20 26.71
CA MET A 21 13.51 -67.63 27.21
C MET A 21 13.65 -66.15 27.58
N ILE A 22 14.77 -65.75 28.20
CA ILE A 22 15.05 -64.34 28.50
C ILE A 22 15.16 -63.52 27.21
N ILE A 23 15.86 -64.03 26.20
CA ILE A 23 15.99 -63.35 24.90
C ILE A 23 14.61 -63.18 24.23
N ILE A 24 13.79 -64.23 24.20
CA ILE A 24 12.43 -64.17 23.63
C ILE A 24 11.56 -63.15 24.39
N MET A 25 11.63 -63.14 25.72
CA MET A 25 10.88 -62.19 26.55
C MET A 25 11.31 -60.74 26.28
N VAL A 26 12.62 -60.46 26.19
CA VAL A 26 13.13 -59.12 25.88
C VAL A 26 12.72 -58.69 24.47
N MET A 27 12.80 -59.59 23.48
CA MET A 27 12.34 -59.29 22.12
C MET A 27 10.83 -59.03 22.06
N ALA A 28 10.01 -59.76 22.84
CA ALA A 28 8.57 -59.55 22.91
C ALA A 28 8.22 -58.19 23.56
N ILE A 29 8.91 -57.80 24.63
CA ILE A 29 8.73 -56.48 25.26
C ILE A 29 9.15 -55.36 24.32
N ALA A 30 10.31 -55.50 23.65
CA ALA A 30 10.77 -54.54 22.66
C ALA A 30 9.76 -54.41 21.50
N GLY A 31 9.27 -55.53 20.97
CA GLY A 31 8.26 -55.55 19.90
C GLY A 31 6.95 -54.86 20.31
N ALA A 32 6.44 -55.15 21.50
CA ALA A 32 5.23 -54.52 22.03
C ALA A 32 5.41 -53.00 22.24
N SER A 33 6.57 -52.57 22.74
CA SER A 33 6.88 -51.15 22.93
C SER A 33 6.95 -50.38 21.60
N MET A 34 7.56 -50.96 20.56
CA MET A 34 7.62 -50.37 19.22
C MET A 34 6.22 -50.28 18.58
N MET A 35 5.38 -51.30 18.76
CA MET A 35 4.00 -51.28 18.25
C MET A 35 3.15 -50.22 18.94
N GLY A 36 3.34 -50.02 20.26
CA GLY A 36 2.68 -48.95 21.01
C GLY A 36 3.12 -47.54 20.58
N MET A 37 4.42 -47.35 20.30
CA MET A 37 4.91 -46.07 19.76
C MET A 37 4.40 -45.80 18.34
N ALA A 38 4.32 -46.84 17.50
CA ALA A 38 3.82 -46.72 16.13
C ALA A 38 2.33 -46.32 16.09
N SER A 39 1.48 -46.90 16.96
CA SER A 39 0.07 -46.53 17.00
C SER A 39 -0.15 -45.10 17.51
N GLN A 40 0.62 -44.66 18.52
CA GLN A 40 0.60 -43.27 18.99
C GLN A 40 1.03 -42.28 17.90
N GLN A 41 2.06 -42.61 17.13
CA GLN A 41 2.50 -41.80 15.99
C GLN A 41 1.42 -41.70 14.93
N VAL A 42 0.78 -42.82 14.54
CA VAL A 42 -0.31 -42.81 13.55
C VAL A 42 -1.47 -41.92 13.99
N HIS A 43 -1.90 -42.02 15.25
CA HIS A 43 -2.97 -41.14 15.77
C HIS A 43 -2.56 -39.66 15.79
N SER A 44 -1.32 -39.35 16.16
CA SER A 44 -0.81 -37.97 16.13
C SER A 44 -0.77 -37.39 14.71
N VAL A 45 -0.37 -38.20 13.73
CA VAL A 45 -0.33 -37.83 12.31
C VAL A 45 -1.75 -37.63 11.78
N GLN A 46 -2.69 -38.50 12.12
CA GLN A 46 -4.09 -38.34 11.72
C GLN A 46 -4.71 -37.05 12.28
N ARG A 47 -4.46 -36.73 13.56
CA ARG A 47 -4.91 -35.45 14.15
C ARG A 47 -4.29 -34.24 13.46
N LEU A 48 -3.00 -34.31 13.12
CA LEU A 48 -2.32 -33.26 12.38
C LEU A 48 -2.92 -33.08 10.97
N ILE A 49 -3.16 -34.16 10.24
CA ILE A 49 -3.79 -34.13 8.92
C ILE A 49 -5.19 -33.50 9.00
N ASN A 50 -6.00 -33.90 9.98
CA ASN A 50 -7.35 -33.35 10.14
C ASN A 50 -7.31 -31.86 10.50
N ARG A 51 -6.33 -31.44 11.32
CA ARG A 51 -6.11 -30.02 11.62
C ARG A 51 -5.70 -29.22 10.39
N ILE A 52 -4.79 -29.73 9.56
CA ILE A 52 -4.37 -29.07 8.30
C ILE A 52 -5.56 -28.93 7.34
N LYS A 53 -6.45 -29.93 7.28
CA LYS A 53 -7.68 -29.84 6.48
C LYS A 53 -8.62 -28.76 7.00
N ALA A 54 -8.86 -28.70 8.32
CA ALA A 54 -9.68 -27.65 8.93
C ALA A 54 -9.07 -26.25 8.72
N GLU A 55 -7.74 -26.11 8.81
CA GLU A 55 -7.01 -24.87 8.51
C GLU A 55 -7.23 -24.46 7.05
N ALA A 56 -7.03 -25.35 6.08
CA ALA A 56 -7.23 -25.03 4.66
C ALA A 56 -8.69 -24.63 4.35
N ILE A 57 -9.67 -25.22 5.02
CA ILE A 57 -11.09 -24.86 4.90
C ILE A 57 -11.34 -23.45 5.46
N ALA A 58 -10.73 -23.11 6.60
CA ALA A 58 -10.82 -21.76 7.17
C ALA A 58 -10.13 -20.71 6.29
N GLU A 59 -8.96 -21.01 5.72
CA GLU A 59 -8.25 -20.10 4.79
C GLU A 59 -9.08 -19.82 3.53
N ALA A 60 -9.80 -20.83 3.01
CA ALA A 60 -10.72 -20.65 1.88
C ALA A 60 -11.86 -19.68 2.22
N GLY A 61 -12.47 -19.81 3.41
CA GLY A 61 -13.53 -18.91 3.86
C GLY A 61 -13.04 -17.47 4.07
N VAL A 62 -11.83 -17.28 4.61
CA VAL A 62 -11.21 -15.95 4.71
C VAL A 62 -10.96 -15.34 3.34
N ALA A 63 -10.45 -16.12 2.38
CA ALA A 63 -10.17 -15.65 1.02
C ALA A 63 -11.46 -15.27 0.27
N GLU A 64 -12.56 -15.99 0.49
CA GLU A 64 -13.85 -15.66 -0.10
C GLU A 64 -14.47 -14.41 0.52
N ALA A 65 -14.45 -14.29 1.85
CA ALA A 65 -14.91 -13.08 2.54
C ALA A 65 -14.09 -11.85 2.12
N TYR A 66 -12.78 -12.00 1.91
CA TYR A 66 -11.93 -10.96 1.34
C TYR A 66 -12.38 -10.56 -0.06
N ALA A 67 -12.64 -11.51 -0.95
CA ALA A 67 -13.08 -11.22 -2.31
C ALA A 67 -14.39 -10.43 -2.31
N ILE A 68 -15.34 -10.79 -1.44
CA ILE A 68 -16.60 -10.06 -1.27
C ILE A 68 -16.35 -8.61 -0.81
N LEU A 69 -15.49 -8.41 0.19
CA LEU A 69 -15.15 -7.08 0.70
C LEU A 69 -14.34 -6.24 -0.28
N ARG A 70 -13.49 -6.88 -1.08
CA ARG A 70 -12.71 -6.24 -2.14
C ARG A 70 -13.61 -5.69 -3.24
N ASP A 71 -14.67 -6.41 -3.57
CA ASP A 71 -15.64 -5.98 -4.59
C ASP A 71 -16.64 -4.94 -4.04
N ASP A 72 -16.98 -5.01 -2.74
CA ASP A 72 -17.86 -4.05 -2.04
C ASP A 72 -17.58 -4.02 -0.52
N PHE A 73 -16.82 -3.03 -0.07
CA PHE A 73 -16.40 -2.92 1.34
C PHE A 73 -17.55 -2.54 2.29
N SER A 74 -18.68 -2.05 1.77
CA SER A 74 -19.86 -1.74 2.60
C SER A 74 -20.50 -3.00 3.18
N LYS A 75 -20.32 -4.16 2.55
CA LYS A 75 -20.81 -5.45 3.03
C LYS A 75 -20.24 -5.89 4.37
N ARG A 76 -19.20 -5.24 4.88
CA ARG A 76 -18.67 -5.49 6.24
C ARG A 76 -19.72 -5.33 7.34
N GLN A 77 -20.82 -4.61 7.06
CA GLN A 77 -21.94 -4.38 7.98
C GLN A 77 -23.13 -5.33 7.74
N ASP A 78 -23.05 -6.19 6.71
CA ASP A 78 -24.09 -7.13 6.32
C ASP A 78 -23.65 -8.56 6.64
N ASP A 79 -24.09 -9.08 7.79
CA ASP A 79 -23.79 -10.45 8.21
C ASP A 79 -24.33 -11.49 7.20
N ASP A 80 -25.42 -11.19 6.48
CA ASP A 80 -26.01 -12.09 5.48
C ASP A 80 -25.14 -12.21 4.22
N ALA A 81 -24.16 -11.32 4.03
CA ALA A 81 -23.20 -11.37 2.93
C ALA A 81 -22.16 -12.50 3.09
N PHE A 82 -21.98 -13.03 4.31
CA PHE A 82 -20.97 -14.05 4.63
C PHE A 82 -21.57 -15.35 5.17
N PRO A 83 -22.50 -16.01 4.44
CA PRO A 83 -23.11 -17.23 4.92
C PRO A 83 -22.07 -18.37 4.96
N GLY A 84 -22.14 -19.23 5.97
CA GLY A 84 -21.32 -20.43 6.02
C GLY A 84 -21.57 -21.35 4.81
N LYS A 85 -20.49 -21.90 4.23
CA LYS A 85 -20.57 -22.76 3.04
C LYS A 85 -19.80 -24.06 3.22
N GLU A 86 -20.24 -25.07 2.48
CA GLU A 86 -19.52 -26.33 2.37
C GLU A 86 -18.31 -26.18 1.45
N PHE A 87 -17.14 -26.65 1.91
CA PHE A 87 -15.91 -26.65 1.13
C PHE A 87 -15.06 -27.87 1.47
N ALA A 88 -14.57 -28.57 0.43
CA ALA A 88 -13.67 -29.72 0.54
C ALA A 88 -14.09 -30.83 1.54
N GLY A 89 -15.41 -31.04 1.72
CA GLY A 89 -15.96 -32.03 2.63
C GLY A 89 -16.05 -31.59 4.10
N GLY A 90 -15.86 -30.30 4.38
CA GLY A 90 -16.20 -29.66 5.64
C GLY A 90 -17.02 -28.38 5.41
N VAL A 91 -17.14 -27.55 6.44
CA VAL A 91 -17.87 -26.29 6.41
C VAL A 91 -16.97 -25.19 6.91
N TYR A 92 -17.02 -24.01 6.31
CA TYR A 92 -16.46 -22.81 6.90
C TYR A 92 -17.57 -21.81 7.25
N ASP A 93 -17.34 -21.01 8.27
CA ASP A 93 -18.22 -19.92 8.70
C ASP A 93 -17.38 -18.66 8.92
N ALA A 94 -17.60 -17.63 8.10
CA ALA A 94 -16.81 -16.40 8.10
C ALA A 94 -17.63 -15.28 8.74
N CYS A 95 -17.13 -14.71 9.83
CA CYS A 95 -17.69 -13.55 10.49
C CYS A 95 -16.81 -12.34 10.20
N VAL A 96 -17.43 -11.25 9.75
CA VAL A 96 -16.76 -9.97 9.53
C VAL A 96 -17.20 -9.00 10.62
N SER A 97 -16.24 -8.30 11.21
CA SER A 97 -16.49 -7.29 12.24
C SER A 97 -15.74 -6.01 11.89
N GLU A 98 -16.44 -4.87 11.92
CA GLU A 98 -15.80 -3.57 11.76
C GLU A 98 -14.93 -3.25 12.98
N PHE A 99 -13.75 -2.67 12.74
CA PHE A 99 -12.94 -2.10 13.82
C PHE A 99 -12.29 -0.80 13.34
N GLY A 100 -13.10 0.25 13.35
CA GLY A 100 -12.76 1.52 12.71
C GLY A 100 -13.38 1.61 11.33
N ASP A 101 -13.27 2.80 10.77
CA ASP A 101 -14.17 3.22 9.71
C ASP A 101 -13.84 2.55 8.36
N ASP A 102 -12.55 2.41 8.03
CA ASP A 102 -12.07 1.76 6.79
C ASP A 102 -11.45 0.39 7.06
N MET A 103 -11.71 -0.24 8.21
CA MET A 103 -11.08 -1.49 8.59
C MET A 103 -12.11 -2.54 9.00
N ALA A 104 -11.90 -3.75 8.50
CA ALA A 104 -12.70 -4.91 8.88
C ALA A 104 -11.79 -6.07 9.29
N ARG A 105 -12.26 -6.83 10.28
CA ARG A 105 -11.63 -8.06 10.73
C ARG A 105 -12.50 -9.22 10.32
N ILE A 106 -11.93 -10.10 9.51
CA ILE A 106 -12.52 -11.37 9.12
C ILE A 106 -12.03 -12.43 10.09
N TRP A 107 -12.95 -13.19 10.66
CA TRP A 107 -12.69 -14.41 11.42
C TRP A 107 -13.40 -15.56 10.73
N CYS A 108 -12.67 -16.59 10.31
CA CYS A 108 -13.28 -17.78 9.75
C CYS A 108 -13.00 -18.99 10.61
N LYS A 109 -14.06 -19.74 10.91
CA LYS A 109 -13.96 -21.07 11.53
C LYS A 109 -14.12 -22.12 10.44
N GLY A 110 -13.09 -22.92 10.21
CA GLY A 110 -13.15 -24.10 9.35
C GLY A 110 -13.38 -25.35 10.18
N GLU A 111 -14.37 -26.15 9.81
CA GLU A 111 -14.76 -27.39 10.47
C GLU A 111 -14.64 -28.58 9.52
N TYR A 112 -13.89 -29.61 9.94
CA TYR A 112 -13.76 -30.85 9.19
C TYR A 112 -14.34 -32.04 9.97
N PRO A 113 -15.35 -32.75 9.43
CA PRO A 113 -15.91 -33.92 10.09
C PRO A 113 -14.94 -35.11 10.00
N VAL A 114 -14.70 -35.77 11.14
CA VAL A 114 -13.85 -36.95 11.24
C VAL A 114 -14.71 -38.16 11.59
N PRO A 115 -14.68 -39.26 10.81
CA PRO A 115 -15.44 -40.46 11.14
C PRO A 115 -15.06 -41.04 12.51
N GLY A 116 -16.00 -41.00 13.47
CA GLY A 116 -15.84 -41.57 14.80
C GLY A 116 -15.20 -40.65 15.86
N ASP A 117 -14.94 -39.37 15.53
CA ASP A 117 -14.45 -38.34 16.47
C ASP A 117 -15.39 -37.11 16.41
N ASP A 118 -15.23 -36.16 17.34
CA ASP A 118 -15.90 -34.85 17.25
C ASP A 118 -15.36 -34.02 16.06
N ILE A 119 -16.10 -32.98 15.68
CA ILE A 119 -15.72 -32.03 14.62
C ILE A 119 -14.37 -31.36 14.97
N VAL A 120 -13.41 -31.38 14.05
CA VAL A 120 -12.14 -30.66 14.20
C VAL A 120 -12.30 -29.26 13.64
N GLY A 121 -12.25 -28.26 14.52
CA GLY A 121 -12.33 -26.84 14.18
C GLY A 121 -10.98 -26.14 14.18
N PHE A 122 -10.77 -25.20 13.25
CA PHE A 122 -9.63 -24.29 13.21
C PHE A 122 -10.10 -22.86 12.92
N TYR A 123 -9.43 -21.85 13.50
CA TYR A 123 -9.76 -20.44 13.27
C TYR A 123 -8.64 -19.76 12.50
N VAL A 124 -8.99 -18.98 11.49
CA VAL A 124 -8.08 -18.10 10.77
C VAL A 124 -8.67 -16.70 10.84
N GLY A 125 -7.82 -15.71 11.07
CA GLY A 125 -8.21 -14.32 11.14
C GLY A 125 -7.45 -13.48 10.12
N MET A 126 -8.07 -12.42 9.61
CA MET A 126 -7.42 -11.47 8.73
C MET A 126 -7.97 -10.07 8.98
N ASN A 127 -7.09 -9.08 9.03
CA ASN A 127 -7.51 -7.68 9.00
C ASN A 127 -7.37 -7.15 7.58
N VAL A 128 -8.39 -6.44 7.12
CA VAL A 128 -8.43 -5.80 5.81
C VAL A 128 -8.71 -4.32 6.01
N LYS A 129 -8.13 -3.49 5.14
CA LYS A 129 -8.33 -2.05 5.13
C LYS A 129 -8.74 -1.61 3.74
N ASP A 130 -9.78 -0.81 3.66
CA ASP A 130 -10.14 -0.08 2.45
C ASP A 130 -9.21 1.13 2.30
N PHE A 131 -8.52 1.19 1.19
CA PHE A 131 -7.65 2.30 0.77
C PHE A 131 -8.33 3.16 -0.28
N SER A 132 -9.62 2.92 -0.57
CA SER A 132 -10.37 3.72 -1.51
C SER A 132 -10.39 5.20 -1.10
N PRO A 133 -10.07 6.14 -2.00
CA PRO A 133 -10.21 7.56 -1.75
C PRO A 133 -11.70 7.89 -1.67
N GLY A 134 -12.29 7.70 -0.50
CA GLY A 134 -13.72 7.91 -0.25
C GLY A 134 -14.38 6.96 0.75
N GLY A 135 -13.64 6.00 1.33
CA GLY A 135 -14.14 5.23 2.47
C GLY A 135 -14.37 6.15 3.67
N GLU A 136 -15.63 6.31 4.06
CA GLU A 136 -16.02 7.19 5.16
C GLU A 136 -15.50 6.65 6.47
N GLY A 137 -14.37 7.23 6.87
CA GLY A 137 -13.91 7.33 8.24
C GLY A 137 -13.41 8.70 8.60
N ASN A 138 -13.93 9.25 9.70
CA ASN A 138 -13.70 10.64 10.12
C ASN A 138 -12.25 10.94 10.56
N ALA A 139 -11.31 10.02 10.32
CA ALA A 139 -9.91 10.18 10.59
C ALA A 139 -9.17 10.67 9.33
N PRO A 140 -8.51 11.83 9.38
CA PRO A 140 -7.65 12.29 8.29
C PRO A 140 -6.65 11.21 7.85
N PRO A 141 -6.48 10.94 6.53
CA PRO A 141 -5.46 10.04 6.05
C PRO A 141 -4.08 10.43 6.60
N THR A 142 -3.32 9.43 7.05
CA THR A 142 -1.99 9.62 7.65
C THR A 142 -0.86 9.39 6.66
N SER A 143 -1.14 8.84 5.49
CA SER A 143 -0.17 8.63 4.42
C SER A 143 -0.07 9.88 3.54
N PRO A 144 1.14 10.37 3.21
CA PRO A 144 1.31 11.47 2.26
C PRO A 144 0.82 11.11 0.85
N TRP A 145 0.71 9.82 0.53
CA TRP A 145 0.31 9.29 -0.77
C TRP A 145 -1.20 9.33 -1.02
N ALA A 146 -2.01 9.45 0.03
CA ALA A 146 -3.48 9.48 -0.08
C ALA A 146 -4.04 10.84 -0.56
N HIS A 147 -3.16 11.77 -0.96
CA HIS A 147 -3.50 13.16 -1.26
C HIS A 147 -3.09 13.52 -2.68
N SER A 148 -4.00 14.17 -3.43
CA SER A 148 -3.67 14.76 -4.74
C SER A 148 -2.65 15.88 -4.60
N ILE A 149 -2.72 16.64 -3.50
CA ILE A 149 -1.67 17.59 -3.13
C ILE A 149 -1.27 17.37 -1.68
N PHE A 150 0.00 17.04 -1.48
CA PHE A 150 0.67 17.07 -0.18
C PHE A 150 1.72 18.18 -0.14
N VAL A 151 1.65 19.05 0.87
CA VAL A 151 2.58 20.17 1.06
C VAL A 151 3.08 20.21 2.49
N ASN A 152 4.38 20.03 2.69
CA ASN A 152 4.99 20.11 4.01
C ASN A 152 5.12 21.58 4.50
N GLY A 153 5.36 22.51 3.58
CA GLY A 153 5.34 23.94 3.83
C GLY A 153 3.95 24.56 3.66
N ARG A 154 3.88 25.77 3.12
CA ARG A 154 2.60 26.50 2.92
C ARG A 154 2.03 26.25 1.53
N LEU A 155 0.73 26.03 1.43
CA LEU A 155 0.01 26.01 0.17
C LEU A 155 -0.62 27.38 -0.11
N THR A 156 -0.31 27.97 -1.27
CA THR A 156 -0.97 29.18 -1.78
C THR A 156 -1.63 28.89 -3.12
N HIS A 157 -2.93 29.03 -3.19
CA HIS A 157 -3.72 28.90 -4.43
C HIS A 157 -4.24 30.26 -4.86
N ASN A 158 -3.77 30.79 -5.98
CA ASN A 158 -4.19 32.07 -6.53
C ASN A 158 -4.88 31.86 -7.88
N GLY A 159 -6.18 32.17 -7.96
CA GLY A 159 -6.95 32.07 -9.19
C GLY A 159 -8.06 31.01 -9.10
N ALA A 160 -8.25 30.28 -10.19
CA ALA A 160 -9.31 29.30 -10.36
C ALA A 160 -8.78 27.92 -10.73
N GLY A 161 -9.55 26.89 -10.45
CA GLY A 161 -9.16 25.52 -10.79
C GLY A 161 -10.06 24.52 -10.12
N ILE A 162 -10.06 23.31 -10.70
CA ILE A 162 -10.77 22.14 -10.18
C ILE A 162 -9.75 21.17 -9.58
N LEU A 163 -9.94 20.78 -8.32
CA LEU A 163 -9.11 19.77 -7.68
C LEU A 163 -9.99 18.61 -7.22
N ILE A 164 -9.61 17.38 -7.48
CA ILE A 164 -10.34 16.16 -7.09
C ILE A 164 -9.42 15.30 -6.22
N GLY A 165 -9.96 14.68 -5.16
CA GLY A 165 -9.21 13.84 -4.22
C GLY A 165 -9.05 14.51 -2.86
N SER A 166 -7.83 14.82 -2.44
CA SER A 166 -7.64 15.52 -1.16
C SER A 166 -6.38 16.38 -1.11
N VAL A 167 -6.41 17.39 -0.24
CA VAL A 167 -5.34 18.36 -0.05
C VAL A 167 -4.84 18.30 1.39
N ARG A 168 -3.56 17.98 1.57
CA ARG A 168 -2.89 18.02 2.88
C ARG A 168 -1.81 19.08 2.91
N CYS A 169 -1.83 19.89 3.96
CA CYS A 169 -0.81 20.88 4.23
C CYS A 169 -0.40 20.85 5.71
N ASN A 170 0.86 20.53 5.97
CA ASN A 170 1.47 20.55 7.31
C ASN A 170 1.70 21.98 7.85
N ASN A 171 1.21 22.99 7.15
CA ASN A 171 1.26 24.38 7.58
C ASN A 171 -0.10 25.05 7.36
N ARG A 172 -0.14 26.15 6.61
CA ARG A 172 -1.37 26.89 6.30
C ARG A 172 -1.70 26.78 4.82
N ILE A 173 -2.99 26.73 4.55
CA ILE A 173 -3.57 26.86 3.22
C ILE A 173 -4.11 28.28 3.06
N ARG A 174 -3.70 28.96 1.99
CA ARG A 174 -4.25 30.26 1.59
C ARG A 174 -4.75 30.22 0.16
N CYS A 175 -6.04 30.41 -0.02
CA CYS A 175 -6.67 30.52 -1.32
C CYS A 175 -7.12 31.96 -1.58
N ASN A 176 -6.77 32.53 -2.73
CA ASN A 176 -7.25 33.83 -3.20
C ASN A 176 -7.80 33.68 -4.61
N GLY A 177 -9.08 33.96 -4.85
CA GLY A 177 -9.71 33.79 -6.17
C GLY A 177 -10.99 32.97 -6.09
N ALA A 178 -11.34 32.28 -7.17
CA ALA A 178 -12.55 31.47 -7.28
C ALA A 178 -12.17 30.01 -7.58
N PHE A 179 -12.09 29.17 -6.55
CA PHE A 179 -11.70 27.78 -6.69
C PHE A 179 -12.86 26.84 -6.39
N ILE A 180 -12.84 25.67 -7.03
CA ILE A 180 -13.82 24.61 -6.83
C ILE A 180 -13.03 23.33 -6.56
N TRP A 181 -13.08 22.86 -5.32
CA TRP A 181 -12.41 21.62 -4.93
C TRP A 181 -13.48 20.55 -4.71
N GLY A 182 -13.41 19.51 -5.55
CA GLY A 182 -14.40 18.45 -5.72
C GLY A 182 -15.43 18.79 -6.81
N THR A 183 -16.24 17.79 -7.14
CA THR A 183 -17.38 17.85 -8.05
C THR A 183 -18.63 17.39 -7.30
N ASP A 184 -19.78 17.28 -7.98
CA ASP A 184 -20.98 16.72 -7.36
C ASP A 184 -20.91 15.19 -7.18
N SER A 185 -19.96 14.52 -7.85
CA SER A 185 -19.77 13.07 -7.80
C SER A 185 -18.46 12.63 -7.13
N GLN A 186 -17.55 13.56 -6.84
CA GLN A 186 -16.25 13.26 -6.24
C GLN A 186 -15.88 14.37 -5.26
N ASP A 187 -15.69 14.02 -4.00
CA ASP A 187 -15.39 15.00 -2.99
C ASP A 187 -13.94 15.48 -3.03
N CYS A 188 -13.70 16.59 -2.34
CA CYS A 188 -12.34 17.01 -2.02
C CYS A 188 -12.23 17.40 -0.57
N ASP A 189 -11.49 16.59 0.20
CA ASP A 189 -11.18 16.91 1.58
C ASP A 189 -9.93 17.78 1.69
N VAL A 190 -9.91 18.61 2.73
CA VAL A 190 -8.85 19.58 2.95
C VAL A 190 -8.38 19.50 4.38
N TYR A 191 -7.08 19.32 4.56
CA TYR A 191 -6.43 19.17 5.83
C TYR A 191 -5.35 20.24 6.00
N ALA A 192 -5.61 21.25 6.82
CA ALA A 192 -4.66 22.33 7.08
C ALA A 192 -4.22 22.33 8.54
N TYR A 193 -2.97 21.94 8.80
CA TYR A 193 -2.42 21.77 10.15
C TYR A 193 -2.54 23.03 11.04
N THR A 194 -2.34 24.22 10.48
CA THR A 194 -2.38 25.47 11.25
C THR A 194 -3.62 26.33 10.98
N ARG A 195 -3.99 26.49 9.70
CA ARG A 195 -5.06 27.41 9.27
C ARG A 195 -5.46 27.15 7.83
N PHE A 196 -6.76 27.15 7.57
CA PHE A 196 -7.33 27.31 6.24
C PHE A 196 -7.89 28.74 6.07
N ARG A 197 -7.39 29.47 5.07
CA ARG A 197 -7.92 30.81 4.74
C ARG A 197 -8.27 30.92 3.26
N ALA A 198 -9.52 31.25 2.96
CA ALA A 198 -9.96 31.54 1.61
C ALA A 198 -10.43 32.99 1.47
N CYS A 199 -10.15 33.63 0.35
CA CYS A 199 -10.63 34.97 -0.01
C CYS A 199 -11.16 34.93 -1.46
N GLY A 200 -12.40 35.34 -1.68
CA GLY A 200 -13.09 35.20 -2.98
C GLY A 200 -14.20 34.15 -2.94
N VAL A 201 -14.26 33.25 -3.92
CA VAL A 201 -15.23 32.14 -3.95
C VAL A 201 -14.53 30.86 -3.52
N ALA A 202 -14.98 30.29 -2.40
CA ALA A 202 -14.48 29.05 -1.84
C ALA A 202 -15.56 27.98 -1.93
N VAL A 203 -15.45 27.08 -2.92
CA VAL A 203 -16.29 25.89 -3.02
C VAL A 203 -15.42 24.69 -2.67
N VAL A 204 -15.76 23.99 -1.60
CA VAL A 204 -15.14 22.71 -1.21
C VAL A 204 -16.26 21.71 -1.03
N LYS A 205 -16.29 20.68 -1.87
CA LYS A 205 -17.33 19.67 -1.86
C LYS A 205 -17.11 18.62 -0.76
N GLY A 206 -15.89 18.43 -0.26
CA GLY A 206 -15.63 17.60 0.93
C GLY A 206 -15.55 18.39 2.24
N THR A 207 -14.87 17.80 3.22
CA THR A 207 -14.72 18.35 4.57
C THR A 207 -13.41 19.13 4.71
N VAL A 208 -13.48 20.31 5.33
CA VAL A 208 -12.30 21.11 5.69
C VAL A 208 -11.98 20.91 7.16
N TYR A 209 -10.86 20.26 7.42
CA TYR A 209 -10.26 20.11 8.74
C TYR A 209 -9.20 21.20 8.95
N SER A 210 -9.34 22.02 9.99
CA SER A 210 -8.26 22.92 10.44
C SER A 210 -8.52 23.48 11.83
N PRO A 211 -7.48 23.81 12.64
CA PRO A 211 -7.68 24.52 13.90
C PRO A 211 -8.30 25.92 13.74
N ASP A 212 -8.18 26.52 12.54
CA ASP A 212 -8.72 27.84 12.22
C ASP A 212 -9.16 27.89 10.76
N ILE A 213 -10.46 28.05 10.53
CA ILE A 213 -11.08 28.14 9.21
C ILE A 213 -11.65 29.55 9.02
N LYS A 214 -11.12 30.29 8.04
CA LYS A 214 -11.58 31.65 7.72
C LYS A 214 -11.84 31.83 6.23
N VAL A 215 -13.10 32.05 5.88
CA VAL A 215 -13.51 32.43 4.51
C VAL A 215 -13.88 33.91 4.48
N CYS A 216 -13.35 34.64 3.50
CA CYS A 216 -13.67 36.04 3.24
C CYS A 216 -14.22 36.15 1.81
N GLY A 217 -15.54 36.00 1.66
CA GLY A 217 -16.24 35.99 0.37
C GLY A 217 -17.36 34.94 0.36
N VAL A 218 -17.55 34.26 -0.76
CA VAL A 218 -18.52 33.17 -0.86
C VAL A 218 -17.96 31.93 -0.18
N ASP A 219 -18.73 31.40 0.76
CA ASP A 219 -18.40 30.25 1.59
C ASP A 219 -19.34 29.10 1.26
N SER A 220 -18.86 28.15 0.47
CA SER A 220 -19.59 26.97 0.01
C SER A 220 -18.77 25.71 0.30
N ILE A 221 -18.31 25.60 1.55
CA ILE A 221 -17.66 24.42 2.09
C ILE A 221 -18.74 23.48 2.65
N ARG A 222 -18.75 22.21 2.25
CA ARG A 222 -19.76 21.22 2.69
C ARG A 222 -19.74 21.06 4.21
N GLU A 223 -18.57 20.76 4.78
CA GLU A 223 -18.39 20.59 6.22
C GLU A 223 -17.09 21.23 6.72
N LYS A 224 -17.12 21.72 7.96
CA LYS A 224 -15.98 22.34 8.65
C LYS A 224 -15.76 21.67 9.99
N VAL A 225 -14.60 21.06 10.16
CA VAL A 225 -14.18 20.45 11.42
C VAL A 225 -13.05 21.30 12.00
N ILE A 226 -13.36 21.96 13.12
CA ILE A 226 -12.40 22.81 13.84
C ILE A 226 -11.74 21.99 14.94
N GLY A 227 -10.46 21.68 14.76
CA GLY A 227 -9.70 20.90 15.73
C GLY A 227 -8.23 20.77 15.36
N PRO A 228 -7.38 20.30 16.30
CA PRO A 228 -6.00 19.94 15.98
C PRO A 228 -5.98 18.81 14.95
N ILE A 229 -4.96 18.83 14.10
CA ILE A 229 -4.69 17.79 13.10
C ILE A 229 -3.25 17.36 13.31
N GLU A 230 -2.92 16.10 13.11
CA GLU A 230 -1.55 15.61 13.24
C GLU A 230 -0.67 16.08 12.07
N LEU A 231 0.65 16.01 12.22
CA LEU A 231 1.55 16.19 11.09
C LEU A 231 1.71 14.85 10.38
N VAL A 232 1.80 14.88 9.05
CA VAL A 232 2.15 13.71 8.24
C VAL A 232 3.59 13.89 7.77
N GLU A 233 4.43 12.88 7.89
CA GLU A 233 5.83 13.00 7.48
C GLU A 233 5.93 13.15 5.95
N PHE A 234 6.82 14.05 5.48
CA PHE A 234 7.11 14.15 4.06
C PHE A 234 8.00 12.97 3.65
N PRO A 235 7.60 12.15 2.66
CA PRO A 235 8.31 10.92 2.34
C PRO A 235 9.65 11.23 1.69
N VAL A 236 10.68 10.46 2.04
CA VAL A 236 11.98 10.48 1.35
C VAL A 236 11.99 9.35 0.34
N LEU A 237 12.18 9.69 -0.94
CA LEU A 237 12.16 8.70 -2.01
C LEU A 237 13.52 8.02 -2.14
N ASP A 238 13.52 6.68 -2.24
CA ASP A 238 14.68 5.95 -2.75
C ASP A 238 14.73 6.07 -4.27
N LEU A 239 15.66 6.88 -4.76
CA LEU A 239 15.83 7.12 -6.19
C LEU A 239 16.91 6.22 -6.82
N THR A 240 17.47 5.28 -6.06
CA THR A 240 18.56 4.40 -6.51
C THR A 240 18.16 3.55 -7.72
N PRO A 241 16.98 2.90 -7.76
CA PRO A 241 16.57 2.11 -8.92
C PRO A 241 16.45 2.95 -10.20
N TYR A 242 15.88 4.15 -10.09
CA TYR A 242 15.73 5.06 -11.22
C TYR A 242 17.08 5.55 -11.78
N TYR A 243 18.07 5.79 -10.89
CA TYR A 243 19.42 6.14 -11.32
C TYR A 243 20.06 4.98 -12.10
N GLN A 244 19.95 3.75 -11.61
CA GLN A 244 20.53 2.57 -12.26
C GLN A 244 19.94 2.34 -13.66
N ILE A 245 18.63 2.49 -13.82
CA ILE A 245 17.96 2.39 -15.13
C ILE A 245 18.44 3.49 -16.07
N ALA A 246 18.50 4.73 -15.59
CA ALA A 246 19.01 5.82 -16.40
C ALA A 246 20.48 5.57 -16.81
N GLU A 247 21.30 5.00 -15.94
CA GLU A 247 22.71 4.69 -16.22
C GLU A 247 22.85 3.58 -17.27
N GLU A 248 22.09 2.49 -17.13
CA GLU A 248 22.07 1.38 -18.08
C GLU A 248 21.66 1.82 -19.50
N HIS A 249 20.72 2.76 -19.60
CA HIS A 249 20.21 3.28 -20.87
C HIS A 249 20.92 4.56 -21.37
N GLY A 250 22.03 4.96 -20.74
CA GLY A 250 22.80 6.14 -21.14
C GLY A 250 22.03 7.46 -21.03
N GLN A 251 21.08 7.54 -20.09
CA GLN A 251 20.21 8.68 -19.81
C GLN A 251 20.63 9.49 -18.56
N VAL A 252 21.87 9.31 -18.08
CA VAL A 252 22.46 10.15 -17.02
C VAL A 252 23.22 11.32 -17.64
N PHE A 253 22.79 12.54 -17.30
CA PHE A 253 23.37 13.78 -17.79
C PHE A 253 23.85 14.66 -16.63
N SER A 254 24.80 15.55 -16.89
CA SER A 254 25.02 16.71 -16.00
C SER A 254 23.87 17.70 -16.12
N GLY A 255 23.80 18.72 -15.25
CA GLY A 255 22.80 19.78 -15.38
C GLY A 255 22.78 20.43 -16.77
N GLN A 256 21.58 20.65 -17.32
CA GLN A 256 21.38 21.12 -18.70
C GLN A 256 20.38 22.26 -18.82
N THR A 257 20.57 23.06 -19.89
CA THR A 257 19.61 24.08 -20.32
C THR A 257 19.26 23.85 -21.78
N TYR A 258 17.98 23.67 -22.06
CA TYR A 258 17.42 23.56 -23.40
C TYR A 258 16.72 24.87 -23.78
N ASN A 259 16.93 25.34 -25.01
CA ASN A 259 16.24 26.51 -25.57
C ASN A 259 15.46 26.09 -26.83
N GLY A 260 14.30 26.68 -27.06
CA GLY A 260 13.41 26.33 -28.17
C GLY A 260 12.57 25.10 -27.89
N SER A 261 12.02 24.50 -28.95
CA SER A 261 11.13 23.34 -28.87
C SER A 261 11.93 22.04 -28.95
N HIS A 262 11.70 21.14 -28.00
CA HIS A 262 12.31 19.82 -27.92
C HIS A 262 11.24 18.73 -27.85
N SER A 263 11.47 17.63 -28.55
CA SER A 263 10.72 16.39 -28.37
C SER A 263 11.72 15.28 -28.11
N TRP A 264 11.58 14.62 -26.97
CA TRP A 264 12.43 13.51 -26.58
C TRP A 264 11.81 12.15 -26.90
N GLY A 265 10.54 12.12 -27.35
CA GLY A 265 9.80 10.88 -27.53
C GLY A 265 9.73 10.08 -26.23
N GLU A 266 9.72 8.77 -26.36
CA GLU A 266 9.92 7.86 -25.23
C GLU A 266 11.38 7.88 -24.80
N ILE A 267 11.61 8.22 -23.53
CA ILE A 267 12.94 8.21 -22.94
C ILE A 267 13.42 6.75 -22.87
N PRO A 268 14.62 6.39 -23.36
CA PRO A 268 15.16 5.04 -23.20
C PRO A 268 15.20 4.61 -21.73
N GLY A 269 14.61 3.45 -21.42
CA GLY A 269 14.46 2.97 -20.03
C GLY A 269 13.41 3.74 -19.22
N GLY A 270 12.66 4.65 -19.84
CA GLY A 270 11.62 5.45 -19.20
C GLY A 270 12.14 6.53 -18.24
N VAL A 271 13.44 6.60 -17.93
CA VAL A 271 13.99 7.53 -16.92
C VAL A 271 15.12 8.36 -17.52
N ARG A 272 15.03 9.69 -17.38
CA ARG A 272 16.12 10.62 -17.70
C ARG A 272 16.59 11.32 -16.44
N TRP A 273 17.86 11.16 -16.12
CA TRP A 273 18.47 11.65 -14.89
C TRP A 273 19.42 12.83 -15.14
N PHE A 274 19.30 13.89 -14.34
CA PHE A 274 20.18 15.05 -14.34
C PHE A 274 20.91 15.19 -13.00
N ASN A 275 22.23 15.00 -13.03
CA ASN A 275 23.15 15.37 -11.97
C ASN A 275 23.36 16.89 -11.97
N GLY A 276 22.38 17.60 -11.43
CA GLY A 276 22.34 19.05 -11.34
C GLY A 276 20.96 19.59 -11.70
N ASN A 277 20.93 20.79 -12.30
CA ASN A 277 19.69 21.49 -12.61
C ASN A 277 19.21 21.20 -14.03
N LEU A 278 17.90 21.12 -14.23
CA LEU A 278 17.27 21.14 -15.54
C LEU A 278 16.56 22.48 -15.77
N ARG A 279 16.84 23.11 -16.91
CA ARG A 279 16.08 24.28 -17.39
C ARG A 279 15.64 24.07 -18.82
N VAL A 280 14.37 24.31 -19.10
CA VAL A 280 13.81 24.33 -20.46
C VAL A 280 13.23 25.71 -20.72
N ASN A 281 13.70 26.38 -21.78
CA ASN A 281 13.22 27.67 -22.26
C ASN A 281 12.54 27.49 -23.61
N GLY A 282 11.29 27.05 -23.57
CA GLY A 282 10.51 26.65 -24.74
C GLY A 282 9.64 25.44 -24.43
N THR A 283 9.18 24.74 -25.45
CA THR A 283 8.30 23.59 -25.29
C THR A 283 9.08 22.29 -25.14
N LEU A 284 8.60 21.37 -24.31
CA LEU A 284 9.16 20.02 -24.20
C LEU A 284 8.04 18.98 -24.21
N SER A 285 8.19 17.96 -25.06
CA SER A 285 7.38 16.74 -25.01
C SER A 285 8.23 15.51 -24.74
N TYR A 286 7.78 14.64 -23.83
CA TYR A 286 8.47 13.39 -23.49
C TYR A 286 7.48 12.35 -22.94
N ALA A 287 7.82 11.06 -23.11
CA ALA A 287 7.18 9.97 -22.40
C ALA A 287 8.18 9.33 -21.43
N GLY A 288 7.77 9.18 -20.17
CA GLY A 288 8.59 8.69 -19.06
C GLY A 288 8.75 9.70 -17.92
N CYS A 289 9.88 9.60 -17.23
CA CYS A 289 10.21 10.30 -16.00
C CYS A 289 11.45 11.20 -16.17
N ILE A 290 11.38 12.40 -15.63
CA ILE A 290 12.55 13.28 -15.45
C ILE A 290 12.92 13.34 -13.98
N ILE A 291 14.16 13.05 -13.65
CA ILE A 291 14.70 13.21 -12.30
C ILE A 291 15.89 14.16 -12.34
N ALA A 292 15.93 15.14 -11.44
CA ALA A 292 17.07 16.01 -11.25
C ALA A 292 17.46 16.09 -9.77
N THR A 293 18.75 16.06 -9.47
CA THR A 293 19.23 16.29 -8.09
C THR A 293 19.05 17.76 -7.68
N GLY A 294 19.17 18.68 -8.62
CA GLY A 294 18.93 20.12 -8.43
C GLY A 294 17.51 20.54 -8.83
N TYR A 295 17.33 21.82 -9.15
CA TYR A 295 16.03 22.36 -9.52
C TYR A 295 15.60 21.92 -10.92
N ILE A 296 14.28 21.91 -11.15
CA ILE A 296 13.68 21.77 -12.48
C ILE A 296 12.87 23.03 -12.80
N LYS A 297 13.15 23.65 -13.94
CA LYS A 297 12.45 24.85 -14.39
C LYS A 297 11.98 24.72 -15.83
N PHE A 298 10.68 24.68 -16.03
CA PHE A 298 10.03 24.73 -17.33
C PHE A 298 9.54 26.16 -17.62
N ASN A 299 10.04 26.78 -18.69
CA ASN A 299 9.64 28.10 -19.19
C ASN A 299 9.02 27.97 -20.58
N GLY A 300 7.92 27.23 -20.65
CA GLY A 300 7.13 27.01 -21.83
C GLY A 300 6.19 25.82 -21.61
N ALA A 301 5.54 25.38 -22.68
CA ALA A 301 4.56 24.31 -22.57
C ALA A 301 5.22 22.94 -22.39
N ILE A 302 4.67 22.10 -21.51
CA ILE A 302 5.14 20.74 -21.26
C ILE A 302 4.02 19.75 -21.59
N ASN A 303 4.37 18.69 -22.32
CA ASN A 303 3.48 17.57 -22.55
C ASN A 303 4.20 16.29 -22.16
N GLN A 304 3.93 15.80 -20.95
CA GLN A 304 4.45 14.53 -20.46
C GLN A 304 3.40 13.43 -20.65
N THR A 305 3.85 12.23 -21.01
CA THR A 305 3.03 11.01 -21.04
C THR A 305 3.64 9.98 -20.10
N GLN A 306 2.82 9.35 -19.27
CA GLN A 306 3.28 8.33 -18.33
C GLN A 306 3.75 7.06 -19.05
N VAL A 307 4.79 6.42 -18.52
CA VAL A 307 5.30 5.12 -18.98
C VAL A 307 5.32 4.19 -17.77
N GLY A 308 4.47 3.17 -17.76
CA GLY A 308 4.23 2.32 -16.59
C GLY A 308 3.83 3.15 -15.36
N ASP A 309 4.29 2.73 -14.18
CA ASP A 309 4.03 3.43 -12.91
C ASP A 309 5.11 4.47 -12.57
N LEU A 310 5.88 4.91 -13.58
CA LEU A 310 6.95 5.86 -13.37
C LEU A 310 6.40 7.26 -12.99
N PRO A 311 7.07 7.97 -12.07
CA PRO A 311 6.79 9.38 -11.78
C PRO A 311 6.89 10.27 -13.02
N ALA A 312 6.15 11.38 -13.04
CA ALA A 312 6.24 12.36 -14.13
C ALA A 312 7.54 13.17 -14.04
N VAL A 313 7.81 13.74 -12.85
CA VAL A 313 8.96 14.62 -12.62
C VAL A 313 9.35 14.68 -11.14
N ILE A 314 10.66 14.60 -10.87
CA ILE A 314 11.24 14.63 -9.53
C ILE A 314 12.39 15.62 -9.46
N SER A 315 12.30 16.60 -8.55
CA SER A 315 13.44 17.40 -8.09
C SER A 315 13.80 16.95 -6.68
N ARG A 316 14.90 16.19 -6.53
CA ARG A 316 15.23 15.51 -5.27
C ARG A 316 15.48 16.50 -4.13
N ASP A 317 16.37 17.47 -4.36
CA ASP A 317 16.89 18.35 -3.29
C ASP A 317 16.45 19.81 -3.43
N SER A 318 15.61 20.13 -4.42
CA SER A 318 15.31 21.52 -4.76
C SER A 318 13.87 21.71 -5.26
N TYR A 319 13.63 22.80 -5.98
CA TYR A 319 12.30 23.22 -6.40
C TYR A 319 11.94 22.78 -7.82
N ILE A 320 10.63 22.67 -8.06
CA ILE A 320 10.04 22.60 -9.40
C ILE A 320 9.32 23.92 -9.69
N LYS A 321 9.59 24.50 -10.86
CA LYS A 321 8.89 25.70 -11.32
C LYS A 321 8.41 25.55 -12.76
N VAL A 322 7.12 25.71 -12.97
CA VAL A 322 6.46 25.61 -14.27
C VAL A 322 5.88 26.97 -14.67
N ASN A 323 6.34 27.49 -15.80
CA ASN A 323 5.88 28.74 -16.41
C ASN A 323 5.41 28.45 -17.83
N GLY A 324 4.15 28.01 -17.96
CA GLY A 324 3.55 27.62 -19.24
C GLY A 324 2.42 26.62 -19.01
N ALA A 325 1.72 26.25 -20.08
CA ALA A 325 0.71 25.21 -20.02
C ALA A 325 1.40 23.84 -19.86
N SER A 326 1.00 23.03 -18.87
CA SER A 326 1.62 21.72 -18.65
C SER A 326 0.59 20.62 -18.50
N ILE A 327 0.90 19.46 -19.09
CA ILE A 327 0.21 18.20 -18.85
C ILE A 327 1.22 17.25 -18.22
N PHE A 328 0.85 16.69 -17.06
CA PHE A 328 1.60 15.66 -16.36
C PHE A 328 0.68 14.53 -15.93
N HIS A 329 1.17 13.31 -16.04
CA HIS A 329 0.53 12.07 -15.61
C HIS A 329 1.49 11.32 -14.69
N GLY A 330 1.05 11.05 -13.46
CA GLY A 330 1.82 10.43 -12.39
C GLY A 330 2.33 11.42 -11.34
N LEU A 331 3.36 11.01 -10.59
CA LEU A 331 3.88 11.79 -9.46
C LEU A 331 4.70 13.00 -9.89
N ILE A 332 4.41 14.14 -9.26
CA ILE A 332 5.26 15.33 -9.22
C ILE A 332 5.84 15.46 -7.81
N TYR A 333 7.15 15.34 -7.66
CA TYR A 333 7.82 15.42 -6.36
C TYR A 333 8.89 16.51 -6.36
N ALA A 334 8.87 17.38 -5.36
CA ALA A 334 9.96 18.30 -5.08
C ALA A 334 10.36 18.22 -3.60
N GLY A 335 11.65 17.99 -3.32
CA GLY A 335 12.17 18.11 -1.95
C GLY A 335 12.09 19.54 -1.40
N GLY A 336 12.04 20.54 -2.30
CA GLY A 336 11.85 21.95 -2.00
C GLY A 336 10.47 22.47 -2.41
N ASP A 337 10.43 23.70 -2.92
CA ASP A 337 9.19 24.39 -3.30
C ASP A 337 8.62 23.90 -4.66
N ILE A 338 7.32 24.05 -4.85
CA ILE A 338 6.66 23.89 -6.17
C ILE A 338 5.97 25.20 -6.53
N THR A 339 6.16 25.68 -7.76
CA THR A 339 5.46 26.87 -8.27
C THR A 339 4.93 26.67 -9.68
N TYR A 340 3.63 26.84 -9.84
CA TYR A 340 2.94 26.90 -11.14
C TYR A 340 2.51 28.33 -11.46
N ASN A 341 2.85 28.80 -12.65
CA ASN A 341 2.46 30.12 -13.19
C ASN A 341 1.70 30.02 -14.52
N GLY A 342 1.15 28.86 -14.85
CA GLY A 342 0.40 28.62 -16.08
C GLY A 342 -0.76 27.66 -15.84
N ALA A 343 -1.50 27.36 -16.91
CA ALA A 343 -2.55 26.35 -16.85
C ALA A 343 -1.95 24.96 -16.69
N GLU A 344 -2.52 24.14 -15.82
CA GLU A 344 -2.06 22.79 -15.56
C GLU A 344 -3.21 21.79 -15.73
N LEU A 345 -2.89 20.65 -16.32
CA LEU A 345 -3.62 19.40 -16.13
C LEU A 345 -2.65 18.42 -15.48
N LEU A 346 -2.99 17.97 -14.28
CA LEU A 346 -2.28 16.92 -13.57
C LEU A 346 -3.26 15.79 -13.29
N GLU A 347 -2.89 14.58 -13.67
CA GLU A 347 -3.54 13.34 -13.26
C GLU A 347 -2.53 12.51 -12.48
N GLY A 348 -2.64 12.48 -11.16
CA GLY A 348 -1.63 11.92 -10.28
C GLY A 348 -1.59 12.61 -8.92
N ALA A 349 -0.41 12.60 -8.30
CA ALA A 349 -0.16 13.23 -7.00
C ALA A 349 0.94 14.28 -7.10
N LEU A 350 0.85 15.33 -6.28
CA LEU A 350 1.85 16.36 -6.12
C LEU A 350 2.34 16.42 -4.68
N LEU A 351 3.62 16.14 -4.49
CA LEU A 351 4.29 16.14 -3.19
C LEU A 351 5.36 17.23 -3.15
N CYS A 352 5.23 18.13 -2.18
CA CYS A 352 6.10 19.30 -2.02
C CYS A 352 6.69 19.37 -0.59
N GLY A 353 8.00 19.20 -0.47
CA GLY A 353 8.72 19.28 0.81
C GLY A 353 8.83 20.72 1.36
N GLY A 354 8.70 21.71 0.48
CA GLY A 354 8.63 23.14 0.79
C GLY A 354 7.23 23.72 0.62
N ASN A 355 7.15 24.94 0.09
CA ASN A 355 5.91 25.65 -0.19
C ASN A 355 5.41 25.35 -1.61
N ALA A 356 4.10 25.14 -1.74
CA ALA A 356 3.44 25.05 -3.03
C ALA A 356 2.71 26.35 -3.36
N ARG A 357 2.88 26.86 -4.58
CA ARG A 357 2.17 28.03 -5.08
C ARG A 357 1.61 27.79 -6.48
N PHE A 358 0.29 27.90 -6.60
CA PHE A 358 -0.42 27.89 -7.87
C PHE A 358 -0.85 29.32 -8.19
N ASN A 359 -0.46 29.82 -9.37
CA ASN A 359 -0.84 31.15 -9.85
C ASN A 359 -1.53 31.04 -11.21
N GLY A 360 -2.75 31.57 -11.30
CA GLY A 360 -3.53 31.60 -12.53
C GLY A 360 -4.74 30.67 -12.45
N ALA A 361 -5.34 30.40 -13.59
CA ALA A 361 -6.36 29.37 -13.72
C ALA A 361 -5.70 28.09 -14.21
N TYR A 362 -5.77 27.00 -13.44
CA TYR A 362 -5.45 25.66 -13.95
C TYR A 362 -6.72 24.92 -14.34
N GLY A 363 -6.58 23.91 -15.20
CA GLY A 363 -7.70 23.12 -15.68
C GLY A 363 -8.20 22.19 -14.60
N GLN A 364 -7.38 21.19 -14.26
CA GLN A 364 -7.75 20.15 -13.32
C GLN A 364 -6.52 19.51 -12.68
N ILE A 365 -6.61 19.24 -11.37
CA ILE A 365 -5.73 18.31 -10.67
C ILE A 365 -6.60 17.15 -10.22
N ALA A 366 -6.47 16.01 -10.87
CA ALA A 366 -7.16 14.78 -10.53
C ALA A 366 -6.21 13.85 -9.79
N TYR A 367 -6.65 13.31 -8.66
CA TYR A 367 -5.90 12.30 -7.97
C TYR A 367 -5.82 11.01 -8.80
N SER A 368 -4.61 10.47 -8.89
CA SER A 368 -4.37 9.07 -9.21
C SER A 368 -3.25 8.60 -8.28
N TYR A 369 -3.34 7.36 -7.79
CA TYR A 369 -2.31 6.80 -6.93
C TYR A 369 -0.96 6.83 -7.67
N SER A 370 0.09 7.30 -7.00
CA SER A 370 1.40 7.49 -7.66
C SER A 370 2.55 7.31 -6.68
N GLU A 371 2.43 6.38 -5.72
CA GLU A 371 3.59 5.98 -4.93
C GLU A 371 4.66 5.38 -5.85
N PRO A 372 5.93 5.81 -5.74
CA PRO A 372 7.02 5.24 -6.52
C PRO A 372 7.24 3.76 -6.18
N GLY A 373 6.63 2.86 -6.95
CA GLY A 373 7.08 1.48 -7.10
C GLY A 373 8.21 1.44 -8.12
N GLY A 374 9.28 0.69 -7.85
CA GLY A 374 10.29 0.42 -8.88
C GLY A 374 9.63 -0.27 -10.09
N PRO A 375 10.22 -0.22 -11.30
CA PRO A 375 9.59 -0.76 -12.51
C PRO A 375 9.46 -2.30 -12.57
N GLU A 376 9.56 -3.01 -11.44
CA GLU A 376 9.40 -4.46 -11.37
C GLU A 376 8.17 -4.93 -10.55
N GLU A 377 7.39 -4.05 -9.94
CA GLU A 377 6.09 -4.45 -9.42
C GLU A 377 5.02 -4.00 -10.42
N GLY A 378 4.73 -4.91 -11.35
CA GLY A 378 3.74 -4.69 -12.38
C GLY A 378 2.43 -4.17 -11.81
N GLY A 379 1.90 -3.14 -12.46
CA GLY A 379 0.55 -2.64 -12.27
C GLY A 379 -0.43 -3.78 -12.02
N GLY A 380 -0.81 -3.93 -10.76
CA GLY A 380 -2.06 -4.56 -10.39
C GLY A 380 -3.14 -3.53 -10.66
N ASP A 381 -4.11 -3.92 -11.48
CA ASP A 381 -5.32 -3.19 -11.80
C ASP A 381 -5.79 -2.26 -10.67
N SER A 382 -6.19 -1.05 -11.09
CA SER A 382 -6.90 -0.04 -10.32
C SER A 382 -8.28 -0.47 -9.79
N ASP A 383 -8.51 -1.76 -9.57
CA ASP A 383 -9.83 -2.34 -9.26
C ASP A 383 -9.86 -3.16 -7.96
N ALA A 384 -8.91 -2.92 -7.03
CA ALA A 384 -9.00 -3.47 -5.68
C ALA A 384 -8.24 -2.63 -4.65
N GLU A 385 -8.91 -1.64 -4.06
CA GLU A 385 -8.32 -0.77 -3.03
C GLU A 385 -8.41 -1.37 -1.62
N VAL A 386 -8.89 -2.61 -1.44
CA VAL A 386 -8.90 -3.28 -0.13
C VAL A 386 -7.62 -4.09 0.04
N GLY A 387 -6.76 -3.69 0.98
CA GLY A 387 -5.49 -4.36 1.28
C GLY A 387 -5.51 -5.16 2.58
N VAL A 388 -4.73 -6.23 2.65
CA VAL A 388 -4.56 -7.05 3.86
C VAL A 388 -3.53 -6.39 4.78
N THR A 389 -3.89 -6.15 6.03
CA THR A 389 -3.02 -5.47 7.01
C THR A 389 -2.46 -6.40 8.09
N ALA A 390 -3.11 -7.55 8.34
CA ALA A 390 -2.60 -8.58 9.23
C ALA A 390 -3.24 -9.94 8.95
N TRP A 391 -2.51 -11.01 9.27
CA TRP A 391 -2.97 -12.40 9.21
C TRP A 391 -2.77 -13.09 10.56
N TYR A 392 -3.75 -13.88 10.99
CA TYR A 392 -3.78 -14.59 12.26
C TYR A 392 -4.13 -16.06 12.04
N ARG A 393 -3.50 -16.95 12.81
CA ARG A 393 -3.74 -18.40 12.82
C ARG A 393 -3.82 -18.90 14.25
#